data_AF-A0A7J8RYW5-F1
#
_entry.id   AF-A0A7J8RYW5-F1
#
_cell.length_a   1.000
_cell.length_b   1.000
_cell.length_c   1.000
_cell.angle_alpha   90.00
_cell.angle_beta   90.00
_cell.angle_gamma   90.00
#
_symmetry.space_group_name_H-M   'P 1'
#
loop_
_entity.id
_entity.type
_entity.pdbx_description
1 polymer ?
#
loop_
_entity_poly.entity_id
_entity_poly.type
_entity_poly.pdbx_seq_one_letter_code
_entity_poly.pdbx_strand_id
1 'polypeptide(L)'
;MIQVTTFACGGIAIGTFLSHAIADAPAAATFISSWAALTRKCGEEAPCPNFDASFVFPQSVAYPREATFLGMLKPFVKKGIWQSRRIVFDASAI
;
A
#
# COMPACT_ATOMS: atom_id res chain seq x y z
N MET A 1 5.91 -1.57 2.75
CA MET A 1 7.07 -2.49 2.62
C MET A 1 6.99 -3.15 1.26
N ILE A 2 8.13 -3.38 0.59
CA ILE A 2 8.20 -4.06 -0.71
C ILE A 2 9.17 -5.24 -0.54
N GLN A 3 8.77 -6.43 -0.98
CA GLN A 3 9.59 -7.63 -0.98
C GLN A 3 9.72 -8.15 -2.40
N VAL A 4 10.95 -8.43 -2.82
CA VAL A 4 11.26 -9.11 -4.08
C VAL A 4 11.82 -10.49 -3.74
N THR A 5 11.25 -11.52 -4.34
CA THR A 5 11.67 -12.92 -4.15
C THR A 5 11.96 -13.51 -5.52
N THR A 6 13.19 -13.98 -5.73
CA THR A 6 13.61 -14.66 -6.96
C THR A 6 13.69 -16.15 -6.71
N PHE A 7 13.09 -16.94 -7.59
CA PHE A 7 13.03 -18.39 -7.49
C PHE A 7 14.16 -19.04 -8.30
N ALA A 8 14.53 -20.28 -7.97
CA ALA A 8 15.57 -21.03 -8.68
C ALA A 8 15.27 -21.20 -10.19
N CYS A 9 13.99 -21.20 -10.59
CA CYS A 9 13.56 -21.22 -11.99
C CYS A 9 13.72 -19.87 -12.73
N GLY A 10 14.22 -18.83 -12.06
CA GLY A 10 14.36 -17.47 -12.61
C GLY A 10 13.09 -16.62 -12.50
N GLY A 11 11.96 -17.17 -12.02
CA GLY A 11 10.75 -16.41 -11.75
C GLY A 11 10.95 -15.37 -10.63
N ILE A 12 10.18 -14.29 -10.65
CA ILE A 12 10.21 -13.23 -9.63
C ILE A 12 8.80 -12.99 -9.09
N ALA A 13 8.64 -13.05 -7.76
CA ALA A 13 7.45 -12.57 -7.06
C ALA A 13 7.75 -11.24 -6.34
N ILE A 14 6.87 -10.26 -6.53
CA ILE A 14 6.94 -8.97 -5.84
C ILE A 14 5.73 -8.85 -4.92
N GLY A 15 5.99 -8.80 -3.61
CA GLY A 15 4.98 -8.57 -2.58
C GLY A 15 5.00 -7.13 -2.11
N THR A 16 3.83 -6.49 -2.02
CA THR A 16 3.68 -5.14 -1.48
C THR A 16 2.79 -5.17 -0.25
N PHE A 17 3.21 -4.45 0.79
CA PHE A 17 2.38 -4.17 1.97
C PHE A 17 2.01 -2.69 1.95
N LEU A 18 0.72 -2.45 1.71
CA LEU A 18 0.08 -1.13 1.65
C LEU A 18 -0.88 -0.99 2.83
N SER A 19 -0.77 0.12 3.55
CA SER A 19 -1.70 0.41 4.64
C SER A 19 -3.04 0.83 4.04
N HIS A 20 -4.12 0.15 4.42
CA HIS A 20 -5.46 0.50 3.95
C HIS A 20 -5.92 1.87 4.47
N ALA A 21 -5.26 2.41 5.51
CA ALA A 21 -5.54 3.76 6.01
C ALA A 21 -5.08 4.87 5.05
N ILE A 22 -4.19 4.57 4.10
CA ILE A 22 -3.62 5.55 3.16
C ILE A 22 -3.94 5.25 1.69
N ALA A 23 -4.39 4.03 1.38
CA ALA A 23 -4.67 3.60 0.01
C ALA A 23 -5.82 2.59 -0.01
N ASP A 24 -6.70 2.73 -1.00
CA ASP A 24 -7.68 1.73 -1.38
C ASP A 24 -7.15 0.85 -2.53
N ALA A 25 -7.97 -0.10 -3.00
CA ALA A 25 -7.57 -0.99 -4.09
C ALA A 25 -7.24 -0.24 -5.39
N PRO A 26 -8.02 0.75 -5.85
CA PRO A 26 -7.65 1.59 -7.00
C PRO A 26 -6.31 2.31 -6.82
N ALA A 27 -6.07 2.98 -5.68
CA ALA A 27 -4.80 3.67 -5.43
C ALA A 27 -3.62 2.69 -5.41
N ALA A 28 -3.80 1.50 -4.84
CA ALA A 28 -2.80 0.43 -4.87
C ALA A 28 -2.48 -0.03 -6.30
N ALA A 29 -3.51 -0.20 -7.15
CA ALA A 29 -3.35 -0.59 -8.54
C ALA A 29 -2.63 0.49 -9.37
N THR A 30 -3.01 1.76 -9.19
CA THR A 30 -2.32 2.90 -9.80
C THR A 30 -0.85 2.90 -9.40
N PHE A 31 -0.52 2.76 -8.12
CA PHE A 31 0.87 2.70 -7.64
C PHE A 31 1.68 1.59 -8.34
N ILE A 32 1.15 0.36 -8.39
CA ILE A 32 1.84 -0.77 -9.03
C ILE A 32 2.02 -0.52 -10.54
N SER A 33 1.00 0.02 -11.19
CA SER A 33 1.01 0.28 -12.64
C SER A 33 2.01 1.37 -13.02
N SER A 34 2.03 2.48 -12.27
CA SER A 34 2.98 3.57 -12.47
C SER A 34 4.40 3.11 -12.18
N TRP A 35 4.61 2.30 -11.13
CA TRP A 35 5.92 1.72 -10.84
C TRP A 35 6.40 0.84 -12.01
N ALA A 36 5.53 -0.03 -12.53
CA ALA A 36 5.85 -0.88 -13.67
C ALA A 36 6.18 -0.06 -14.93
N ALA A 37 5.38 0.96 -15.26
CA ALA A 37 5.62 1.84 -16.41
C ALA A 37 6.97 2.57 -16.30
N LEU A 38 7.29 3.14 -15.14
CA LEU A 38 8.57 3.81 -14.87
C LEU A 38 9.76 2.86 -15.02
N THR A 39 9.63 1.61 -14.56
CA THR A 39 10.71 0.61 -14.69
C THR A 39 10.95 0.14 -16.13
N ARG A 40 9.89 0.09 -16.97
CA ARG A 40 10.01 -0.34 -18.37
C ARG A 40 10.77 0.66 -19.26
N LYS A 41 10.92 1.93 -18.85
CA LYS A 41 11.53 3.01 -19.65
C LYS A 41 11.01 3.11 -21.10
N CYS A 42 9.78 2.65 -21.35
CA CYS A 42 9.23 2.47 -22.70
C CYS A 42 8.52 3.71 -23.25
N GLY A 43 8.59 4.86 -22.56
CA GLY A 43 7.87 6.08 -22.95
C GLY A 43 6.34 5.98 -22.80
N GLU A 44 5.83 4.88 -22.25
CA GLU A 44 4.43 4.77 -21.85
C GLU A 44 4.13 5.77 -20.73
N GLU A 45 3.02 6.51 -20.88
CA GLU A 45 2.57 7.46 -19.88
C GLU A 45 2.17 6.68 -18.61
N ALA A 46 2.95 6.86 -17.54
CA ALA A 46 2.63 6.27 -16.25
C ALA A 46 1.33 6.91 -15.72
N PRO A 47 0.38 6.13 -15.18
CA PRO A 47 -0.79 6.69 -14.54
C PRO A 47 -0.38 7.73 -13.49
N CYS A 48 -0.92 8.95 -13.59
CA CYS A 48 -0.62 10.01 -12.64
C CYS A 48 -1.50 9.82 -11.39
N PRO A 49 -0.91 9.60 -10.19
CA PRO A 49 -1.69 9.54 -8.97
C PRO A 49 -2.30 10.92 -8.64
N ASN A 50 -3.55 10.93 -8.22
CA ASN A 50 -4.23 12.14 -7.75
C ASN A 50 -4.04 12.29 -6.24
N PHE A 51 -3.52 13.44 -5.80
CA PHE A 51 -3.30 13.77 -4.38
C PHE A 51 -4.18 14.91 -3.85
N ASP A 52 -5.24 15.28 -4.58
CA ASP A 52 -6.15 16.38 -4.24
C ASP A 52 -7.16 16.01 -3.15
N ALA A 53 -6.97 14.88 -2.45
CA ALA A 53 -7.88 14.40 -1.42
C ALA A 53 -8.13 15.45 -0.32
N SER A 54 -7.13 16.25 0.06
CA SER A 54 -7.32 17.32 1.05
C SER A 54 -8.14 18.50 0.53
N PHE A 55 -8.19 18.69 -0.79
CA PHE A 55 -9.01 19.71 -1.43
C PHE A 55 -10.46 19.25 -1.59
N VAL A 56 -10.65 18.00 -2.05
CA VAL A 56 -11.98 17.39 -2.21
C VAL A 56 -12.64 17.08 -0.86
N PHE A 57 -11.84 16.69 0.13
CA PHE A 57 -12.28 16.36 1.48
C PHE A 57 -11.57 17.27 2.50
N PRO A 58 -11.99 18.55 2.61
CA PRO A 58 -11.38 19.50 3.51
C PRO A 58 -11.48 19.04 4.96
N GLN A 59 -10.36 19.12 5.68
CA GLN A 59 -10.31 18.80 7.10
C GLN A 59 -11.18 19.82 7.85
N SER A 60 -12.32 19.37 8.38
CA SER A 60 -13.20 20.24 9.16
C SER A 60 -12.82 20.17 10.64
N VAL A 61 -12.54 21.34 11.22
CA VAL A 61 -12.30 21.51 12.66
C VAL A 61 -13.53 21.22 13.52
N ALA A 62 -14.72 21.17 12.92
CA ALA A 62 -15.97 20.87 13.61
C ALA A 62 -16.13 19.37 13.90
N TYR A 63 -15.43 18.50 13.17
CA TYR A 63 -15.46 17.06 13.44
C TYR A 63 -14.36 16.68 14.43
N PRO A 64 -14.69 16.05 15.57
CA PRO A 64 -13.68 15.54 16.48
C PRO A 64 -12.77 14.57 15.74
N ARG A 65 -11.45 14.63 15.99
CA ARG A 65 -10.46 13.70 15.42
C ARG A 65 -10.84 12.22 15.63
N GLU A 66 -11.58 11.96 16.70
CA GLU A 66 -12.05 10.63 17.11
C GLU A 66 -13.31 10.16 16.35
N ALA A 67 -13.98 11.05 15.61
CA ALA A 67 -15.11 10.70 14.74
C ALA A 67 -14.66 10.17 13.36
N THR A 68 -13.36 9.88 13.19
CA THR A 68 -12.85 9.18 12.00
C THR A 68 -13.26 7.70 12.05
N PHE A 69 -13.39 7.05 10.88
CA PHE A 69 -13.65 5.60 10.80
C PHE A 69 -12.67 4.78 11.66
N LEU A 70 -11.38 5.18 11.66
CA LEU A 70 -10.36 4.56 12.51
C LEU A 70 -10.60 4.82 14.01
N GLY A 71 -11.06 6.03 14.37
CA GLY A 71 -11.50 6.37 15.73
C GLY A 71 -12.73 5.58 16.18
N MET A 72 -13.69 5.34 15.29
CA MET A 72 -14.88 4.51 15.53
C MET A 72 -14.53 3.02 15.67
N LEU A 73 -13.51 2.55 14.95
CA LEU A 73 -13.01 1.19 15.06
C LEU A 73 -12.09 0.96 16.27
N LYS A 74 -11.54 2.01 16.90
CA LYS A 74 -10.65 1.88 18.07
C LYS A 74 -11.14 0.91 19.16
N PRO A 75 -12.44 0.86 19.54
CA PRO A 75 -12.93 -0.09 20.54
C PRO A 75 -12.91 -1.55 20.07
N PHE A 76 -13.01 -1.78 18.76
CA PHE A 76 -13.06 -3.10 18.13
C PHE A 76 -11.68 -3.57 17.65
N VAL A 77 -10.72 -2.65 17.53
CA VAL A 77 -9.32 -2.97 17.25
C VAL A 77 -8.69 -3.49 18.54
N LYS A 78 -8.35 -4.78 18.56
CA LYS A 78 -7.54 -5.35 19.66
C LYS A 78 -6.26 -4.53 19.79
N LYS A 79 -6.09 -3.90 20.96
CA LYS A 79 -4.84 -3.24 21.37
C LYS A 79 -3.78 -4.33 21.54
N GLY A 80 -3.06 -4.63 20.47
CA GLY A 80 -1.98 -5.60 20.43
C GLY A 80 -0.77 -5.01 19.72
N ILE A 81 0.39 -5.61 19.91
CA ILE A 81 1.59 -5.23 19.17
C ILE A 81 1.43 -5.75 17.74
N TRP A 82 1.04 -4.88 16.83
CA TRP A 82 1.03 -5.17 15.40
C TRP A 82 2.47 -5.15 14.89
N GLN A 83 3.07 -6.33 14.76
CA GLN A 83 4.37 -6.50 14.12
C GLN A 83 4.18 -6.98 12.69
N SER A 84 4.58 -6.17 11.72
CA SER A 84 4.85 -6.68 10.38
C SER A 84 6.15 -7.49 10.44
N ARG A 85 6.06 -8.78 10.09
CA ARG A 85 7.24 -9.65 9.98
C ARG A 85 7.55 -9.85 8.51
N ARG A 86 8.82 -9.71 8.15
CA ARG A 86 9.33 -10.14 6.85
C ARG A 86 9.57 -11.64 6.92
N ILE A 87 8.85 -12.41 6.11
CA ILE A 87 9.14 -13.83 5.91
C ILE A 87 10.08 -13.92 4.71
N VAL A 88 11.30 -14.40 4.95
CA VAL A 88 12.30 -14.63 3.90
C VAL A 88 12.31 -16.12 3.61
N PHE A 89 12.01 -16.48 2.37
CA PHE A 89 12.17 -17.86 1.90
C PHE A 89 13.59 -18.02 1.38
N ASP A 90 14.26 -19.10 1.78
CA ASP A 90 15.53 -19.49 1.20
C ASP A 90 15.30 -20.09 -0.19
N ALA A 91 16.29 -20.01 -1.07
CA ALA A 91 16.16 -20.48 -2.45
C ALA A 91 15.85 -21.99 -2.55
N SER A 92 16.22 -22.76 -1.51
CA SER A 92 15.97 -24.20 -1.38
C SER A 92 14.56 -24.56 -0.87
N ALA A 93 13.77 -23.58 -0.41
CA ALA A 93 12.43 -23.79 0.14
C ALA A 93 11.32 -23.75 -0.93
N ILE A 94 11.66 -23.59 -2.21
CA ILE A 94 10.74 -23.56 -3.36
C ILE A 94 11.22 -24.53 -4.44
#